data_AF-A0AA49JQL5-F1
#
_entry.id   AF-A0AA49JQL5-F1
#
_cell.length_a   1.000
_cell.length_b   1.000
_cell.length_c   1.000
_cell.angle_alpha   90.00
_cell.angle_beta   90.00
_cell.angle_gamma   90.00
#
_symmetry.space_group_name_H-M   'P 1'
#
loop_
_entity.id
_entity.type
_entity.pdbx_description
1 polymer ?
#
loop_
_entity_poly.entity_id
_entity_poly.type
_entity_poly.pdbx_seq_one_letter_code
_entity_poly.pdbx_strand_id
1 'polypeptide(L)'
;MADEKDRSKNPPKPDDRSDNVGKLQDMIHDTIENYREAEDYLKLHAEELSSEEVARIKEKNRHRLESIHGMRDEIVDEVDAGNGVDKKD
;
A
#
# COMPACT_ATOMS: atom_id res chain seq x y z
N MET A 1 32.30 1.23 43.63
CA MET A 1 32.88 1.84 42.43
C MET A 1 33.35 0.70 41.52
N ALA A 2 32.65 0.44 40.42
CA ALA A 2 32.94 0.92 39.05
C ALA A 2 33.39 -0.33 38.25
N ASP A 3 32.90 -0.69 37.07
CA ASP A 3 32.36 0.08 35.96
C ASP A 3 31.31 -0.79 35.23
N GLU A 4 30.07 -0.32 35.20
CA GLU A 4 29.00 -0.84 34.34
C GLU A 4 28.82 0.15 33.18
N LYS A 5 29.72 0.10 32.20
CA LYS A 5 29.66 0.87 30.94
C LYS A 5 30.37 0.00 29.90
N ASP A 6 29.80 -0.41 28.78
CA ASP A 6 28.96 0.33 27.84
C ASP A 6 28.37 -0.73 26.89
N ARG A 7 27.13 -1.20 27.12
CA ARG A 7 26.43 -2.03 26.14
C ARG A 7 25.70 -1.10 25.18
N SER A 8 26.20 -1.09 23.95
CA SER A 8 25.48 -0.76 22.72
C SER A 8 24.82 0.63 22.69
N LYS A 9 25.61 1.67 22.43
CA LYS A 9 25.11 2.88 21.78
C LYS A 9 25.41 2.84 20.28
N ASN A 10 24.84 1.87 19.56
CA ASN A 10 24.68 2.03 18.13
C ASN A 10 23.26 2.56 17.92
N PRO A 11 23.05 3.83 17.54
CA PRO A 11 21.72 4.29 17.18
C PRO A 11 21.17 3.38 16.08
N PRO A 12 19.86 3.07 16.06
CA PRO A 12 19.26 2.37 14.94
C PRO A 12 19.63 3.14 13.67
N LYS A 13 20.13 2.41 12.66
CA LYS A 13 20.38 3.01 11.36
C LYS A 13 19.04 3.61 10.90
N PRO A 14 19.02 4.80 10.29
CA PRO A 14 17.80 5.28 9.65
C PRO A 14 17.37 4.21 8.66
N ASP A 15 16.18 3.65 8.86
CA ASP A 15 15.62 2.68 7.93
C ASP A 15 15.51 3.35 6.57
N ASP A 16 16.09 2.73 5.55
CA ASP A 16 15.98 3.18 4.17
C ASP A 16 14.58 2.84 3.65
N ARG A 17 13.63 3.72 3.95
CA ARG A 17 12.21 3.55 3.60
C ARG A 17 11.92 3.85 2.12
N SER A 18 12.95 4.10 1.32
CA SER A 18 12.80 4.37 -0.12
C SER A 18 12.30 3.14 -0.90
N ASP A 19 12.57 1.93 -0.41
CA ASP A 19 12.12 0.69 -1.04
C ASP A 19 10.60 0.44 -0.85
N ASN A 20 10.03 0.89 0.27
CA ASN A 20 8.60 0.76 0.58
C ASN A 20 7.74 1.57 -0.40
N VAL A 21 8.15 2.79 -0.74
CA VAL A 21 7.45 3.62 -1.73
C VAL A 21 7.42 2.92 -3.10
N GLY A 22 8.55 2.35 -3.53
CA GLY A 22 8.62 1.60 -4.79
C GLY A 22 7.68 0.39 -4.79
N LYS A 23 7.69 -0.42 -3.73
CA LYS A 23 6.79 -1.58 -3.59
C LYS A 23 5.32 -1.17 -3.58
N LEU A 24 4.96 -0.08 -2.88
CA LEU A 24 3.59 0.45 -2.85
C LEU A 24 3.14 0.92 -4.23
N GLN A 25 4.03 1.57 -5.00
CA GLN A 25 3.74 1.97 -6.38
C GLN A 25 3.48 0.77 -7.30
N ASP A 26 4.31 -0.26 -7.21
CA ASP A 26 4.14 -1.51 -7.98
C ASP A 26 2.80 -2.18 -7.62
N MET A 27 2.50 -2.32 -6.32
CA MET A 27 1.22 -2.90 -5.87
C MET A 27 0.01 -2.08 -6.33
N ILE A 28 0.09 -0.75 -6.33
CA ILE A 28 -0.96 0.13 -6.89
C ILE A 28 -1.13 -0.14 -8.38
N HIS A 29 -0.04 -0.24 -9.14
CA HIS A 29 -0.09 -0.52 -10.57
C HIS A 29 -0.81 -1.86 -10.86
N ASP A 30 -0.35 -2.94 -10.23
CA ASP A 30 -0.94 -4.27 -10.36
C ASP A 30 -2.42 -4.26 -9.95
N THR A 31 -2.78 -3.54 -8.90
CA THR A 31 -4.17 -3.46 -8.41
C THR A 31 -5.06 -2.70 -9.39
N ILE A 32 -4.54 -1.66 -10.05
CA ILE A 32 -5.25 -0.91 -11.09
C ILE A 32 -5.46 -1.78 -12.34
N GLU A 33 -4.46 -2.55 -12.77
CA GLU A 33 -4.61 -3.48 -13.89
C GLU A 33 -5.68 -4.52 -13.60
N ASN A 34 -5.61 -5.16 -12.43
CA ASN A 34 -6.61 -6.12 -11.95
C ASN A 34 -8.03 -5.54 -11.85
N TYR A 35 -8.16 -4.27 -11.49
CA TYR A 35 -9.45 -3.57 -11.47
C TYR A 35 -9.98 -3.40 -12.90
N ARG A 36 -9.15 -2.91 -13.83
CA ARG A 36 -9.53 -2.65 -15.23
C ARG A 36 -9.90 -3.94 -15.96
N GLU A 37 -9.11 -4.99 -15.81
CA GLU A 37 -9.40 -6.29 -16.40
C GLU A 37 -10.75 -6.85 -15.94
N ALA A 38 -11.06 -6.71 -14.65
CA ALA A 38 -12.36 -7.13 -14.11
C ALA A 38 -13.54 -6.29 -14.63
N GLU A 39 -13.35 -4.98 -14.78
CA GLU A 39 -14.36 -4.10 -15.39
C GLU A 39 -14.58 -4.43 -16.87
N ASP A 40 -13.51 -4.67 -17.62
CA ASP A 40 -13.59 -5.06 -19.03
C ASP A 40 -14.25 -6.43 -19.20
N TYR A 41 -13.95 -7.39 -18.31
CA TYR A 41 -14.62 -8.68 -18.27
C TYR A 41 -16.13 -8.53 -18.04
N LEU A 42 -16.55 -7.71 -17.05
CA LEU A 42 -17.96 -7.43 -16.83
C LEU A 42 -18.61 -6.76 -18.04
N LYS A 43 -17.92 -5.81 -18.68
CA LYS A 43 -18.45 -5.12 -19.86
C LYS A 43 -18.72 -6.07 -21.03
N LEU A 44 -17.87 -7.09 -21.20
CA LEU A 44 -17.98 -8.06 -22.29
C LEU A 44 -18.92 -9.22 -21.99
N HIS A 45 -18.99 -9.67 -20.73
CA HIS A 45 -19.62 -10.94 -20.36
C HIS A 45 -20.75 -10.83 -19.33
N ALA A 46 -21.17 -9.62 -18.90
CA ALA A 46 -22.19 -9.48 -17.86
C ALA A 46 -23.52 -10.18 -18.17
N GLU A 47 -23.91 -10.30 -19.44
CA GLU A 47 -25.16 -10.99 -19.84
C GLU A 47 -25.06 -12.53 -19.69
N GLU A 48 -23.85 -13.07 -19.68
CA GLU A 48 -23.57 -14.51 -19.56
C GLU A 48 -23.37 -14.96 -18.10
N LEU A 49 -23.20 -14.00 -17.19
CA LEU A 49 -22.92 -14.23 -15.78
C LEU A 49 -24.18 -14.22 -14.93
N SER A 50 -24.18 -14.97 -13.83
CA SER A 50 -25.23 -14.83 -12.82
C SER A 50 -25.12 -13.48 -12.10
N SER A 51 -26.25 -12.98 -11.60
CA SER A 51 -26.29 -11.75 -10.80
C SER A 51 -25.36 -11.80 -9.57
N GLU A 52 -25.17 -12.99 -9.00
CA GLU A 52 -24.28 -13.20 -7.86
C GLU A 52 -22.80 -13.06 -8.26
N GLU A 53 -22.41 -13.61 -9.40
CA GLU A 53 -21.04 -13.45 -9.95
C GLU A 53 -20.75 -11.98 -10.27
N VAL A 54 -21.69 -11.30 -10.92
CA VAL A 54 -21.56 -9.87 -11.21
C VAL A 54 -21.39 -9.07 -9.91
N ALA A 55 -22.20 -9.36 -8.88
CA ALA A 55 -22.10 -8.68 -7.59
C ALA A 55 -20.74 -8.92 -6.91
N ARG A 56 -20.22 -10.17 -6.93
CA ARG A 56 -18.91 -10.51 -6.36
C ARG A 56 -17.77 -9.77 -7.06
N ILE A 57 -17.79 -9.68 -8.39
CA ILE A 57 -16.75 -8.98 -9.15
C ILE A 57 -16.76 -7.49 -8.81
N LYS A 58 -17.95 -6.87 -8.79
CA LYS A 58 -18.11 -5.45 -8.41
C LYS A 58 -17.64 -5.17 -6.99
N GLU A 59 -17.97 -6.05 -6.05
CA GLU A 59 -17.53 -5.92 -4.66
C GLU A 59 -16.01 -6.03 -4.53
N LYS A 60 -15.39 -6.96 -5.25
CA LYS A 60 -13.93 -7.07 -5.30
C LYS A 60 -13.30 -5.80 -5.89
N ASN A 61 -13.91 -5.22 -6.92
CA ASN A 61 -13.47 -3.94 -7.49
C ASN A 61 -13.62 -2.78 -6.51
N ARG A 62 -14.70 -2.74 -5.71
CA ARG A 62 -14.85 -1.76 -4.62
C ARG A 62 -13.70 -1.85 -3.62
N HIS A 63 -13.38 -3.05 -3.15
CA HIS A 63 -12.24 -3.26 -2.23
C HIS A 63 -10.88 -2.90 -2.85
N ARG A 64 -10.69 -3.13 -4.16
CA ARG A 64 -9.47 -2.70 -4.86
C ARG A 64 -9.30 -1.18 -4.84
N LEU A 65 -10.39 -0.43 -5.04
CA LEU A 65 -10.35 1.03 -4.96
C LEU A 65 -9.98 1.49 -3.54
N GLU A 66 -10.58 0.91 -2.50
CA GLU A 66 -10.24 1.19 -1.10
C GLU A 66 -8.77 0.88 -0.79
N SER A 67 -8.27 -0.26 -1.28
CA SER A 67 -6.86 -0.64 -1.14
C SER A 67 -5.92 0.36 -1.83
N ILE A 68 -6.25 0.80 -3.06
CA ILE A 68 -5.48 1.82 -3.77
C ILE A 68 -5.45 3.14 -3.00
N HIS A 69 -6.58 3.55 -2.41
CA HIS A 69 -6.64 4.74 -1.57
C HIS A 69 -5.72 4.61 -0.35
N GLY A 70 -5.81 3.50 0.40
CA GLY A 70 -4.92 3.25 1.53
C GLY A 70 -3.45 3.26 1.14
N MET A 71 -3.06 2.55 0.07
CA MET A 71 -1.66 2.54 -0.39
C MET A 71 -1.16 3.93 -0.82
N ARG A 72 -2.02 4.79 -1.36
CA ARG A 72 -1.65 6.17 -1.70
C ARG A 72 -1.44 7.02 -0.45
N ASP A 73 -2.28 6.85 0.57
CA ASP A 73 -2.13 7.56 1.84
C ASP A 73 -0.83 7.12 2.53
N GLU A 74 -0.50 5.82 2.54
CA GLU A 74 0.77 5.30 3.06
C GLU A 74 1.99 5.85 2.30
N ILE A 75 1.92 6.02 0.97
CA ILE A 75 3.01 6.66 0.21
C ILE A 75 3.20 8.12 0.66
N VAL A 76 2.12 8.85 0.92
CA VAL A 76 2.22 10.24 1.39
C VAL A 76 2.90 10.27 2.76
N ASP A 77 2.48 9.41 3.68
CA ASP A 77 3.07 9.32 5.02
C ASP A 77 4.56 8.93 4.98
N GLU A 78 4.96 8.01 4.10
CA GLU A 78 6.36 7.62 3.95
C GLU A 78 7.23 8.72 3.33
N VAL A 79 6.69 9.48 2.36
CA VAL A 79 7.40 10.63 1.76
C VAL A 79 7.51 11.79 2.76
N ASP A 80 6.44 12.10 3.49
CA ASP A 80 6.42 13.16 4.51
C ASP A 80 7.32 12.79 5.70
N ALA A 81 7.32 11.54 6.13
CA ALA A 81 8.24 11.05 7.14
C ALA A 81 9.70 10.96 6.63
N GLY A 82 9.92 10.92 5.31
CA GLY A 82 11.24 11.08 4.68
C GLY A 82 11.72 12.53 4.61
N ASN A 83 10.80 13.51 4.60
CA ASN A 83 11.08 14.94 4.50
C ASN A 83 10.98 15.71 5.83
N GLY A 84 10.55 15.06 6.92
CA GLY A 84 10.27 15.66 8.21
C GLY A 84 11.34 15.42 9.28
N VAL A 85 12.18 16.43 9.47
CA VAL A 85 12.97 16.70 10.68
C VAL A 85 12.07 16.63 11.92
N ASP A 86 12.55 16.02 13.01
CA ASP A 86 12.06 16.12 14.40
C ASP A 86 10.56 16.45 14.61
N LYS A 87 9.69 15.43 14.67
CA LYS A 87 8.52 15.51 15.57
C LYS A 87 8.85 14.73 16.85
N LYS A 88 9.51 15.46 17.76
CA LYS A 88 9.63 15.12 19.19
C LYS A 88 8.27 15.35 19.82
N ASP A 89 7.64 14.28 20.28
CA ASP A 89 6.67 14.33 21.38
C ASP A 89 7.40 14.41 22.73
#